data_AF-A0A1B6EAP8-F1
#
_entry.id   AF-A0A1B6EAP8-F1
#
_cell.length_a   1.000
_cell.length_b   1.000
_cell.length_c   1.000
_cell.angle_alpha   90.00
_cell.angle_beta   90.00
_cell.angle_gamma   90.00
#
_symmetry.space_group_name_H-M   'P 1'
#
loop_
_entity.id
_entity.type
_entity.pdbx_description
1 polymer ?
#
loop_
_entity_poly.entity_id
_entity_poly.type
_entity_poly.pdbx_seq_one_letter_code
_entity_poly.pdbx_strand_id
1 'polypeptide(L)'
;MGLNKQYLKVGQSAKNRLFGITPSNLQQHQTRDKTPLQMLVSEQGKISNGRLAIICLGLFAIAIGILLSSIPWLDYLILKNLRLFNGTLSYHYWQKPGVLRLTKVFIFNVTNPEGFLAGQKPKLQEIGP
;
A
#
# COMPACT_ATOMS: atom_id res chain seq x y z
N MET A 1 16.76 -55.77 -60.56
CA MET A 1 15.62 -56.19 -59.71
C MET A 1 15.24 -55.03 -58.80
N GLY A 2 14.21 -54.26 -59.13
CA GLY A 2 13.90 -53.00 -58.43
C GLY A 2 12.47 -52.51 -58.62
N LEU A 3 11.46 -53.34 -58.33
CA LEU A 3 10.05 -52.99 -58.54
C LEU A 3 9.12 -53.28 -57.34
N ASN A 4 9.65 -53.60 -56.15
CA ASN A 4 8.83 -54.02 -55.00
C ASN A 4 8.65 -52.96 -53.89
N LYS A 5 9.24 -51.77 -54.00
CA LYS A 5 9.13 -50.73 -52.94
C LYS A 5 7.98 -49.73 -53.14
N GLN A 6 7.36 -49.69 -54.31
CA GLN A 6 6.41 -48.63 -54.67
C GLN A 6 4.97 -48.92 -54.21
N TYR A 7 4.59 -50.20 -54.08
CA TYR A 7 3.26 -50.62 -53.66
C TYR A 7 2.97 -50.39 -52.16
N LEU A 8 4.01 -50.39 -51.30
CA LEU A 8 3.84 -50.15 -49.87
C LEU A 8 3.51 -48.69 -49.52
N LYS A 9 3.91 -47.72 -50.36
CA LYS A 9 3.62 -46.28 -50.13
C LYS A 9 2.16 -45.92 -50.33
N VAL A 10 1.47 -46.58 -51.27
CA VAL A 10 0.09 -46.26 -51.62
C VAL A 10 -0.88 -46.70 -50.52
N GLY A 11 -0.63 -47.84 -49.87
CA GLY A 11 -1.43 -48.33 -48.74
C GLY A 11 -1.33 -47.47 -47.47
N GLN A 12 -0.15 -46.91 -47.20
CA GLN A 12 0.05 -46.01 -46.05
C GLN A 12 -0.67 -44.66 -46.25
N SER A 13 -0.68 -44.13 -47.48
CA SER A 13 -1.37 -42.87 -47.77
C SER A 13 -2.90 -42.99 -47.70
N ALA A 14 -3.47 -44.15 -48.02
CA ALA A 14 -4.92 -44.40 -47.90
C ALA A 14 -5.33 -44.56 -46.43
N LYS A 15 -4.52 -45.28 -45.62
CA LYS A 15 -4.71 -45.41 -44.17
C LYS A 15 -4.69 -44.03 -43.48
N ASN A 16 -3.77 -43.16 -43.86
CA ASN A 16 -3.66 -41.82 -43.27
C ASN A 16 -4.84 -40.90 -43.64
N ARG A 17 -5.51 -41.13 -44.79
CA ARG A 17 -6.73 -40.40 -45.18
C ARG A 17 -7.99 -40.94 -44.49
N LEU A 18 -8.05 -42.24 -44.19
CA LEU A 18 -9.18 -42.86 -43.47
C LEU A 18 -9.19 -42.47 -41.99
N PHE A 19 -8.00 -42.26 -41.41
CA PHE A 19 -7.79 -41.81 -40.03
C PHE A 19 -7.28 -40.37 -39.99
N GLY A 20 -7.94 -39.43 -40.69
CA GLY A 20 -7.90 -37.98 -40.39
C GLY A 20 -6.55 -37.29 -40.17
N ILE A 21 -5.44 -37.76 -40.74
CA ILE A 21 -4.15 -37.05 -40.67
C ILE A 21 -3.93 -36.35 -42.01
N THR A 22 -4.35 -35.09 -42.07
CA THR A 22 -4.19 -34.22 -43.25
C THR A 22 -2.73 -33.75 -43.35
N PRO A 23 -2.03 -33.92 -44.49
CA PRO A 23 -0.75 -33.28 -44.71
C PRO A 23 -0.96 -31.78 -44.91
N SER A 24 -0.33 -31.01 -44.03
CA SER A 24 -0.33 -29.55 -43.99
C SER A 24 0.28 -28.96 -45.25
N ASN A 25 -0.53 -28.25 -46.04
CA ASN A 25 -0.15 -27.00 -46.71
C ASN A 25 -1.36 -26.44 -47.46
N LEU A 26 -2.00 -25.42 -46.86
CA LEU A 26 -2.56 -24.20 -47.47
C LEU A 26 -3.72 -23.66 -46.63
N GLN A 27 -3.63 -22.35 -46.34
CA GLN A 27 -4.70 -21.44 -45.96
C GLN A 27 -5.12 -21.37 -44.48
N GLN A 28 -4.52 -20.37 -43.82
CA GLN A 28 -5.18 -19.39 -42.95
C GLN A 28 -6.71 -19.50 -42.87
N HIS A 29 -7.22 -20.02 -41.76
CA HIS A 29 -8.44 -19.50 -41.19
C HIS A 29 -8.39 -19.55 -39.67
N GLN A 30 -8.63 -18.38 -39.07
CA GLN A 30 -8.73 -18.16 -37.64
C GLN A 30 -9.68 -19.18 -37.00
N THR A 31 -9.14 -20.13 -36.26
CA THR A 31 -9.89 -20.80 -35.21
C THR A 31 -9.10 -20.61 -33.94
N ARG A 32 -9.71 -19.86 -33.00
CA ARG A 32 -9.28 -19.78 -31.62
C ARG A 32 -9.20 -21.21 -31.09
N ASP A 33 -8.00 -21.76 -31.00
CA ASP A 33 -7.74 -23.00 -30.30
C ASP A 33 -8.14 -22.82 -28.84
N LYS A 34 -9.35 -23.31 -28.52
CA LYS A 34 -9.74 -23.61 -27.15
C LYS A 34 -8.90 -24.82 -26.75
N THR A 35 -7.73 -24.56 -26.17
CA THR A 35 -6.98 -25.60 -25.49
C THR A 35 -7.92 -26.24 -24.44
N PRO A 36 -8.15 -27.57 -24.48
CA PRO A 36 -9.07 -28.20 -23.55
C PRO A 36 -8.57 -27.99 -22.12
N LEU A 37 -9.47 -27.73 -21.17
CA LEU A 37 -9.14 -27.44 -19.76
C LEU A 37 -8.18 -28.49 -19.14
N GLN A 38 -8.27 -29.73 -19.62
CA GLN A 38 -7.42 -30.85 -19.19
C GLN A 38 -5.95 -30.71 -19.65
N MET A 39 -5.68 -29.98 -20.74
CA MET A 39 -4.34 -29.69 -21.25
C MET A 39 -3.66 -28.57 -20.46
N LEU A 40 -4.44 -27.58 -19.98
CA LEU A 40 -3.94 -26.51 -19.10
C LEU A 40 -3.53 -27.03 -17.72
N VAL A 41 -4.07 -28.16 -17.27
CA VAL A 41 -3.66 -28.81 -16.02
C VAL A 41 -2.31 -29.54 -16.16
N SER A 42 -1.95 -29.99 -17.37
CA SER A 42 -0.66 -30.66 -17.62
C SER A 42 0.48 -29.71 -17.98
N GLU A 43 0.17 -28.49 -18.40
CA GLU A 43 1.12 -27.37 -18.49
C GLU A 43 1.46 -26.92 -17.06
N GLN A 44 2.24 -27.74 -16.37
CA GLN A 44 2.90 -27.40 -15.12
C GLN A 44 3.94 -26.33 -15.45
N GLY A 45 3.47 -25.10 -15.62
CA GLY A 45 4.23 -23.97 -16.12
C GLY A 45 5.48 -23.82 -15.27
N LYS A 46 6.65 -23.89 -15.91
CA LYS A 46 7.95 -23.63 -15.27
C LYS A 46 7.88 -22.24 -14.65
N ILE A 47 7.63 -22.18 -13.35
CA ILE A 47 7.57 -20.92 -12.63
C ILE A 47 8.98 -20.35 -12.68
N SER A 48 9.16 -19.24 -13.39
CA SER A 48 10.47 -18.63 -13.50
C SER A 48 10.89 -18.09 -12.13
N ASN A 49 12.16 -18.29 -11.78
CA ASN A 49 12.73 -17.83 -10.50
C ASN A 49 12.45 -16.33 -10.24
N GLY A 50 12.35 -15.52 -11.29
CA GLY A 50 11.97 -14.11 -11.20
C GLY A 50 10.53 -13.87 -10.74
N ARG A 51 9.56 -14.69 -11.19
CA ARG A 51 8.15 -14.59 -10.73
C ARG A 51 8.02 -14.98 -9.26
N LEU A 52 8.74 -16.02 -8.83
CA LEU A 52 8.80 -16.40 -7.42
C LEU A 52 9.44 -15.30 -6.58
N ALA A 53 10.52 -14.68 -7.05
CA ALA A 53 11.17 -13.58 -6.32
C ALA A 53 10.23 -12.39 -6.09
N ILE A 54 9.43 -12.01 -7.11
CA ILE A 54 8.46 -10.91 -6.98
C ILE A 54 7.34 -11.27 -6.00
N ILE A 55 6.81 -12.50 -6.05
CA ILE A 55 5.78 -12.95 -5.12
C ILE A 55 6.32 -12.98 -3.69
N CYS A 56 7.53 -13.50 -3.49
CA CYS A 56 8.19 -13.51 -2.18
C CYS A 56 8.44 -12.09 -1.66
N LEU A 57 8.86 -11.16 -2.52
CA LEU A 57 9.04 -9.76 -2.15
C LEU A 57 7.71 -9.10 -1.74
N GLY A 58 6.63 -9.39 -2.46
CA GLY A 58 5.29 -8.92 -2.13
C GLY A 58 4.80 -9.44 -0.78
N LEU A 59 4.96 -10.74 -0.52
CA LEU A 59 4.63 -11.35 0.77
C LEU A 59 5.49 -10.77 1.90
N PHE A 60 6.77 -10.52 1.64
CA PHE A 60 7.68 -9.89 2.59
C PHE A 60 7.27 -8.45 2.92
N ALA A 61 6.91 -7.66 1.91
CA ALA A 61 6.42 -6.29 2.11
C ALA A 61 5.12 -6.24 2.91
N ILE A 62 4.18 -7.17 2.66
CA ILE A 62 2.95 -7.30 3.44
C ILE A 62 3.27 -7.68 4.89
N ALA A 63 4.16 -8.65 5.11
CA ALA A 63 4.58 -9.05 6.45
C ALA A 63 5.23 -7.89 7.22
N ILE A 64 6.09 -7.10 6.57
CA ILE A 64 6.67 -5.89 7.14
C ILE A 64 5.57 -4.87 7.49
N GLY A 65 4.61 -4.65 6.59
CA GLY A 65 3.49 -3.74 6.84
C GLY A 65 2.65 -4.14 8.05
N ILE A 66 2.34 -5.43 8.18
CA ILE A 66 1.61 -5.97 9.34
C ILE A 66 2.45 -5.80 10.62
N LEU A 67 3.75 -6.09 10.56
CA LEU A 67 4.64 -5.97 11.72
C LEU A 67 4.77 -4.51 12.20
N LEU A 68 4.97 -3.57 11.28
CA LEU A 68 5.03 -2.14 11.55
C LEU A 68 3.73 -1.58 12.13
N SER A 69 2.58 -2.15 11.73
CA SER A 69 1.25 -1.75 12.22
C SER A 69 0.91 -2.36 13.58
N SER A 70 1.35 -3.60 13.82
CA SER A 70 0.96 -4.34 15.03
C SER A 70 1.72 -3.93 16.28
N ILE A 71 2.94 -3.39 16.14
CA ILE A 71 3.78 -2.98 17.27
C ILE A 71 3.66 -1.45 17.44
N PRO A 72 3.32 -0.92 18.62
CA PRO A 72 3.29 0.52 18.89
C PRO A 72 4.72 1.08 19.11
N TRP A 73 5.66 0.74 18.22
CA TRP A 73 7.06 1.16 18.32
C TRP A 73 7.18 2.69 18.21
N LEU A 74 6.32 3.29 17.39
CA LEU A 74 6.24 4.74 17.23
C LEU A 74 5.82 5.42 18.54
N ASP A 75 4.78 4.91 19.21
CA ASP A 75 4.33 5.46 20.49
C ASP A 75 5.42 5.36 21.55
N TYR A 76 6.16 4.25 21.59
CA TYR A 76 7.30 4.10 22.50
C TYR A 76 8.41 5.12 22.22
N LEU A 77 8.75 5.34 20.94
CA LEU A 77 9.74 6.35 20.55
C LEU A 77 9.28 7.77 20.88
N ILE A 78 8.01 8.09 20.61
CA ILE A 78 7.42 9.38 20.93
C ILE A 78 7.46 9.60 22.44
N LEU A 79 6.96 8.63 23.23
CA LEU A 79 6.89 8.77 24.68
C LEU A 79 8.29 8.88 25.30
N LYS A 80 9.29 8.18 24.77
CA LYS A 80 10.68 8.33 25.20
C LYS A 80 11.22 9.75 25.02
N ASN A 81 10.89 10.40 23.90
CA ASN A 81 11.36 11.75 23.58
C ASN A 81 10.51 12.86 24.22
N LEU A 82 9.21 12.62 24.42
CA LEU A 82 8.28 13.56 25.04
C LEU A 82 8.40 13.65 26.56
N ARG A 83 9.02 12.66 27.21
CA ARG A 83 9.27 12.72 28.65
C ARG A 83 10.13 13.94 28.98
N LEU A 84 9.67 14.69 29.98
CA LEU A 84 10.39 15.80 30.60
C LEU A 84 11.53 15.21 31.44
N PHE A 85 12.66 14.98 30.78
CA PHE A 85 13.87 14.49 31.41
C PHE A 85 15.04 15.36 30.97
N ASN A 86 16.03 15.55 31.85
CA ASN A 86 17.16 16.42 31.56
C ASN A 86 17.92 15.92 30.32
N GLY A 87 18.09 16.80 29.33
CA GLY A 87 18.75 16.50 28.05
C GLY A 87 17.83 16.04 26.92
N THR A 88 16.50 15.92 27.13
CA THR A 88 15.56 15.65 26.02
C THR A 88 15.17 16.94 25.30
N LEU A 89 14.82 16.83 24.00
CA LEU A 89 14.35 17.98 23.21
C LEU A 89 13.11 18.64 23.83
N SER A 90 12.17 17.83 24.32
CA SER A 90 10.95 18.32 24.96
C SER A 90 11.23 19.12 26.23
N TYR A 91 12.27 18.77 27.00
CA TYR A 91 12.69 19.56 28.15
C TYR A 91 13.20 20.95 27.73
N HIS A 92 14.03 21.04 26.69
CA HIS A 92 14.54 22.32 26.18
C HIS A 92 13.43 23.23 25.67
N TYR A 93 12.45 22.68 24.93
CA TYR A 93 11.30 23.46 24.44
C TYR A 93 10.36 23.91 25.55
N TRP A 94 10.20 23.11 26.60
CA TRP A 94 9.44 23.52 27.78
C TRP A 94 10.13 24.66 28.53
N GLN A 95 11.45 24.58 28.72
CA GLN A 95 12.24 25.59 29.41
C GLN A 95 12.32 26.91 28.63
N LYS A 96 12.62 26.83 27.33
CA LYS A 96 12.75 27.98 26.43
C LYS A 96 11.92 27.74 25.17
N PRO A 97 10.61 28.05 25.20
CA PRO A 97 9.75 27.92 24.04
C PRO A 97 10.28 28.83 22.92
N GLY A 98 10.35 28.31 21.69
CA GLY A 98 10.84 29.06 20.52
C GLY A 98 9.87 30.12 20.00
N VAL A 99 8.76 30.35 20.69
CA VAL A 99 7.69 31.25 20.28
C VAL A 99 7.45 32.29 21.36
N LEU A 100 7.42 33.56 20.97
CA LEU A 100 7.06 34.66 21.85
C LEU A 100 5.57 34.58 22.18
N ARG A 101 5.22 34.36 23.45
CA ARG A 101 3.85 34.43 23.93
C ARG A 101 3.55 35.84 24.42
N LEU A 102 2.75 36.57 23.66
CA LEU A 102 2.25 37.90 24.05
C LEU A 102 0.86 37.72 24.67
N THR A 103 0.69 38.19 25.92
CA THR A 103 -0.61 38.22 26.59
C THR A 103 -0.98 39.66 26.86
N LYS A 104 -2.07 40.13 26.25
CA LYS A 104 -2.65 41.45 26.51
C LYS A 104 -3.59 41.35 27.69
N VAL A 105 -3.36 42.14 28.73
CA VAL A 105 -4.18 42.16 29.93
C VAL A 105 -4.93 43.49 29.99
N PHE A 106 -6.24 43.40 30.14
CA PHE A 106 -7.11 44.56 30.32
C PHE A 106 -7.77 44.45 31.69
N ILE A 107 -7.75 45.55 32.43
CA ILE A 107 -8.36 45.65 33.75
C ILE A 107 -9.42 46.73 33.69
N PHE A 108 -10.60 46.42 34.23
CA PHE A 108 -11.66 47.41 34.38
C PHE A 108 -11.59 48.02 35.78
N ASN A 109 -11.10 49.25 35.85
CA ASN A 109 -11.08 50.05 37.07
C ASN A 109 -12.50 50.49 37.46
N VAL A 110 -12.88 50.31 38.71
CA VAL A 110 -14.20 50.72 39.24
C VAL A 110 -14.09 52.13 39.80
N THR A 111 -14.78 53.09 39.20
CA THR A 111 -14.69 54.52 39.57
C THR A 111 -15.70 54.94 40.64
N ASN A 112 -16.69 54.11 40.96
CA ASN A 112 -17.71 54.38 41.99
C ASN A 112 -17.95 53.19 42.94
N PRO A 113 -16.92 52.71 43.66
CA PRO A 113 -17.05 51.53 44.53
C PRO A 113 -18.13 51.70 45.61
N GLU A 114 -18.15 52.83 46.32
CA GLU A 114 -19.15 53.09 47.38
C GLU A 114 -20.59 53.14 46.84
N GLY A 115 -20.77 53.78 45.68
CA GLY A 115 -22.07 53.84 45.01
C GLY A 115 -22.54 52.46 44.58
N PHE A 116 -21.62 51.61 44.10
CA PHE A 116 -21.93 50.23 43.75
C PHE A 116 -22.36 49.40 44.96
N LEU A 117 -21.66 49.53 46.09
CA LEU A 117 -22.04 48.86 47.34
C LEU A 117 -23.40 49.33 47.87
N ALA A 118 -23.76 50.60 47.62
CA ALA A 118 -25.08 51.15 47.94
C ALA A 118 -26.19 50.78 46.93
N GLY A 119 -25.90 49.95 45.92
CA GLY A 119 -26.88 49.46 44.93
C GLY A 119 -26.95 50.25 43.63
N GLN A 120 -26.08 51.24 43.42
CA GLN A 120 -25.98 51.95 42.13
C GLN A 120 -25.23 51.11 41.09
N LYS A 121 -25.43 51.41 39.81
CA LYS A 121 -24.71 50.73 38.72
C LYS A 121 -23.20 51.00 38.80
N PRO A 122 -22.33 49.99 38.64
CA PRO A 122 -20.88 50.21 38.63
C PRO A 122 -20.43 50.92 37.35
N LYS A 123 -19.51 51.86 37.51
CA LYS A 123 -18.86 52.64 36.45
C LYS A 123 -17.44 52.11 36.28
N LEU A 124 -17.18 51.56 35.11
CA LEU A 124 -15.93 50.91 34.77
C LEU A 124 -15.11 51.77 33.80
N GLN A 125 -13.80 51.79 33.99
CA GLN A 125 -12.83 52.37 33.08
C GLN A 125 -11.82 51.30 32.66
N GLU A 126 -11.68 51.08 31.35
CA GLU A 126 -10.72 50.14 30.81
C GLU A 126 -9.29 50.68 30.95
N ILE A 127 -8.38 49.82 31.41
CA ILE A 127 -6.95 50.07 31.53
C ILE A 127 -6.22 48.89 30.88
N GLY A 128 -5.55 49.14 29.76
CA GLY A 128 -4.69 48.16 29.07
C GLY A 128 -4.86 48.14 27.54
N PRO A 129 -4.12 47.23 26.86
CA PRO A 129 -2.92 46.58 27.37
C PRO A 129 -1.74 47.55 27.36
#